data_AF-A0A3C0C4G1-F1
#
_entry.id   AF-A0A3C0C4G1-F1
#
_cell.length_a   1.000
_cell.length_b   1.000
_cell.length_c   1.000
_cell.angle_alpha   90.00
_cell.angle_beta   90.00
_cell.angle_gamma   90.00
#
_symmetry.space_group_name_H-M   'P 1'
#
loop_
_entity.id
_entity.type
_entity.pdbx_description
1 polymer ?
#
loop_
_entity_poly.entity_id
_entity_poly.type
_entity_poly.pdbx_seq_one_letter_code
_entity_poly.pdbx_strand_id
1 'polypeptide(L)'
;RYRHYAPKIPLIMTDDPCDTEAGGKKWAWIGTSEPTGSPFIKIIFKDTEEYAKELFRVLRLIEKSGAEIIIAQIPDETGIGRALKDRLVRASGI
;
A
#
# COMPACT_ATOMS: atom_id res chain seq x y z
N ARG A 1 -1.95 20.83 -8.57
CA ARG A 1 -3.10 19.89 -8.46
C ARG A 1 -3.00 19.23 -7.10
N TYR A 2 -3.95 19.46 -6.19
CA TYR A 2 -3.82 19.10 -4.77
C TYR A 2 -3.67 17.57 -4.54
N ARG A 3 -2.65 17.18 -3.76
CA ARG A 3 -2.41 15.82 -3.25
C ARG A 3 -3.38 15.49 -2.10
N HIS A 4 -4.69 15.58 -2.32
CA HIS A 4 -5.69 15.29 -1.27
C HIS A 4 -5.72 13.82 -0.83
N TYR A 5 -5.18 12.91 -1.66
CA TYR A 5 -5.29 11.47 -1.48
C TYR A 5 -3.94 10.75 -1.30
N ALA A 6 -2.83 11.45 -1.52
CA ALA A 6 -1.50 10.85 -1.42
C ALA A 6 -0.99 10.91 0.03
N PRO A 7 -0.47 9.81 0.59
CA PRO A 7 0.25 9.88 1.86
C PRO A 7 1.47 10.80 1.72
N LYS A 8 1.91 11.36 2.85
CA LYS A 8 3.13 12.17 2.97
C LYS A 8 4.39 11.32 2.81
N ILE A 9 4.32 10.03 3.14
CA ILE A 9 5.40 9.07 2.96
C ILE A 9 5.28 8.38 1.58
N PRO A 10 6.40 7.91 0.99
CA PRO A 10 6.37 7.25 -0.30
C PRO A 10 5.49 5.99 -0.28
N LEU A 11 4.77 5.76 -1.38
CA LEU A 11 3.96 4.58 -1.64
C LEU A 11 4.49 3.89 -2.90
N ILE A 12 5.00 2.66 -2.76
CA ILE A 12 5.50 1.82 -3.84
C ILE A 12 4.50 0.69 -4.06
N MET A 13 4.27 0.33 -5.32
CA MET A 13 3.45 -0.81 -5.69
C MET A 13 4.36 -1.95 -6.15
N THR A 14 4.16 -3.15 -5.62
CA THR A 14 4.95 -4.33 -6.00
C THR A 14 4.04 -5.56 -6.16
N ASP A 15 4.35 -6.39 -7.13
CA ASP A 15 3.84 -7.75 -7.26
C ASP A 15 4.66 -8.75 -6.43
N ASP A 16 5.93 -8.43 -6.16
CA ASP A 16 6.80 -9.21 -5.31
C ASP A 16 6.83 -8.66 -3.87
N PRO A 17 6.36 -9.43 -2.87
CA PRO A 17 6.26 -9.00 -1.48
C PRO A 17 7.59 -8.83 -0.71
N CYS A 18 8.73 -8.62 -1.37
CA CYS A 18 10.06 -8.61 -0.74
C CYS A 18 10.43 -7.27 -0.04
N ASP A 19 11.22 -7.37 1.02
CA ASP A 19 11.73 -6.25 1.82
C ASP A 19 12.81 -5.42 1.10
N THR A 20 13.29 -5.88 -0.06
CA THR A 20 14.34 -5.21 -0.85
C THR A 20 13.97 -3.76 -1.17
N GLU A 21 12.69 -3.49 -1.44
CA GLU A 21 12.16 -2.15 -1.73
C GLU A 21 12.20 -1.19 -0.52
N ALA A 22 12.30 -1.71 0.70
CA ALA A 22 12.33 -0.91 1.91
C ALA A 22 13.69 -0.21 2.13
N GLY A 23 14.78 -0.75 1.59
CA GLY A 23 16.13 -0.16 1.69
C GLY A 23 16.58 0.11 3.13
N GLY A 24 16.20 -0.75 4.09
CA GLY A 24 16.53 -0.61 5.51
C GLY A 24 15.66 0.38 6.31
N LYS A 25 14.61 0.96 5.71
CA LYS A 25 13.67 1.86 6.37
C LYS A 25 12.58 1.09 7.14
N LYS A 26 11.88 1.78 8.05
CA LYS A 26 10.65 1.26 8.67
C LYS A 26 9.52 1.23 7.64
N TRP A 27 9.39 0.11 6.96
CA TRP A 27 8.38 -0.06 5.93
C TRP A 27 7.10 -0.68 6.48
N ALA A 28 5.99 -0.32 5.85
CA ALA A 28 4.70 -0.93 6.08
C ALA A 28 4.23 -1.69 4.84
N TRP A 29 3.63 -2.86 5.06
CA TRP A 29 3.01 -3.66 4.01
C TRP A 29 1.49 -3.52 4.03
N ILE A 30 0.89 -3.38 2.85
CA ILE A 30 -0.56 -3.47 2.65
C ILE A 30 -0.87 -4.38 1.46
N GLY A 31 -1.74 -5.37 1.65
CA GLY A 31 -2.07 -6.33 0.59
C GLY A 31 -3.07 -7.38 1.03
N THR A 32 -3.38 -8.33 0.15
CA THR A 32 -4.21 -9.51 0.44
C THR A 32 -3.39 -10.76 0.72
N SER A 33 -2.06 -10.69 0.55
CA SER A 33 -1.12 -11.79 0.79
C SER A 33 -0.03 -11.39 1.78
N GLU A 34 0.55 -12.38 2.47
CA GLU A 34 1.63 -12.15 3.42
C GLU A 34 2.90 -11.64 2.73
N PRO A 35 3.59 -10.63 3.30
CA PRO A 35 4.85 -10.15 2.75
C PRO A 35 6.00 -11.14 3.00
N THR A 36 7.04 -11.06 2.19
CA THR A 36 8.33 -11.71 2.44
C THR A 36 9.21 -10.73 3.22
N GLY A 37 9.45 -11.03 4.49
CA GLY A 37 10.26 -10.19 5.38
C GLY A 37 9.52 -9.80 6.66
N SER A 38 10.11 -8.87 7.43
CA SER A 38 9.54 -8.39 8.70
C SER A 38 9.20 -6.90 8.61
N PRO A 39 8.01 -6.54 8.11
CA PRO A 39 7.59 -5.15 8.06
C PRO A 39 7.36 -4.59 9.47
N PHE A 40 7.56 -3.28 9.61
CA PHE A 40 7.24 -2.57 10.86
C PHE A 40 5.74 -2.63 11.16
N ILE A 41 4.91 -2.58 10.11
CA ILE A 41 3.47 -2.78 10.16
C ILE A 41 3.04 -3.60 8.95
N LYS A 42 2.19 -4.61 9.15
CA LYS A 42 1.50 -5.29 8.04
C LYS A 42 -0.01 -5.20 8.21
N ILE A 43 -0.71 -4.95 7.11
CA ILE A 43 -2.17 -5.03 7.03
C ILE A 43 -2.53 -5.95 5.89
N ILE A 44 -3.16 -7.08 6.25
CA ILE A 44 -3.64 -8.08 5.31
C ILE A 44 -5.16 -7.94 5.22
N PHE A 45 -5.66 -7.60 4.03
CA PHE A 45 -7.09 -7.52 3.74
C PHE A 45 -7.62 -8.89 3.36
N LYS A 46 -8.91 -9.12 3.61
CA LYS A 46 -9.59 -10.36 3.23
C LYS A 46 -9.63 -10.55 1.71
N ASP A 47 -9.90 -9.47 0.98
CA ASP A 47 -10.07 -9.47 -0.46
C ASP A 47 -9.81 -8.08 -1.06
N THR A 48 -9.78 -8.03 -2.40
CA THR A 48 -9.54 -6.80 -3.18
C THR A 48 -10.60 -5.73 -2.92
N GLU A 49 -11.84 -6.10 -2.57
CA GLU A 49 -12.92 -5.16 -2.29
C GLU A 49 -12.69 -4.45 -0.95
N GLU A 50 -12.39 -5.21 0.11
CA GLU A 50 -12.02 -4.65 1.41
C GLU A 50 -10.76 -3.79 1.29
N TYR A 51 -9.74 -4.26 0.56
CA TYR A 51 -8.53 -3.48 0.31
C TYR A 51 -8.87 -2.13 -0.35
N ALA A 52 -9.69 -2.12 -1.39
CA ALA A 52 -10.10 -0.90 -2.07
C ALA A 52 -10.92 0.05 -1.19
N LYS A 53 -11.75 -0.50 -0.29
CA LYS A 53 -12.59 0.26 0.64
C LYS A 53 -11.77 0.91 1.76
N GLU A 54 -10.83 0.17 2.33
CA GLU A 54 -10.08 0.60 3.51
C GLU A 54 -8.77 1.33 3.18
N LEU A 55 -8.34 1.34 1.90
CA LEU A 55 -7.07 1.90 1.44
C LEU A 55 -6.74 3.25 2.10
N PHE A 56 -7.56 4.29 1.91
CA PHE A 56 -7.24 5.63 2.43
C PHE A 56 -7.20 5.71 3.95
N ARG A 57 -8.02 4.91 4.64
CA ARG A 57 -8.00 4.85 6.11
C ARG A 57 -6.68 4.24 6.57
N VAL A 58 -6.27 3.14 5.95
CA VAL A 58 -5.03 2.43 6.26
C VAL A 58 -3.80 3.29 5.98
N LEU A 59 -3.75 3.98 4.82
CA LEU A 59 -2.64 4.90 4.51
C LEU A 59 -2.45 5.94 5.62
N ARG A 60 -3.54 6.57 6.09
CA ARG A 60 -3.49 7.55 7.20
C ARG A 60 -3.09 6.94 8.54
N LEU A 61 -3.44 5.69 8.79
CA LEU A 61 -3.06 4.97 10.01
C LEU A 61 -1.56 4.67 10.01
N ILE A 62 -1.04 4.21 8.88
CA ILE A 62 0.38 3.91 8.69
C ILE A 62 1.23 5.20 8.75
N GLU A 63 0.77 6.30 8.16
CA GLU A 63 1.47 7.59 8.28
C GLU A 63 1.61 8.04 9.75
N LYS A 64 0.59 7.76 10.58
CA LYS A 64 0.59 8.15 12.00
C LYS A 64 1.45 7.24 12.88
N SER A 65 1.82 6.05 12.41
CA SER A 65 2.59 5.08 13.21
C SER A 65 4.10 5.33 13.19
N GLY A 66 4.57 6.20 12.28
CA GLY A 66 6.00 6.46 12.07
C GLY A 66 6.66 5.52 11.06
N ALA A 67 5.89 4.83 10.21
CA ALA A 67 6.43 4.20 9.02
C ALA A 67 7.00 5.26 8.06
N GLU A 68 8.09 4.91 7.39
CA GLU A 68 8.81 5.79 6.47
C GLU A 68 8.47 5.54 5.01
N ILE A 69 7.91 4.36 4.70
CA ILE A 69 7.52 3.94 3.35
C ILE A 69 6.38 2.92 3.42
N ILE A 70 5.48 2.97 2.45
CA ILE A 70 4.39 2.01 2.27
C ILE A 70 4.67 1.19 1.02
N ILE A 71 4.66 -0.12 1.15
CA ILE A 71 4.75 -1.07 0.06
C ILE A 71 3.38 -1.73 -0.06
N ALA A 72 2.77 -1.58 -1.24
CA ALA A 72 1.43 -2.01 -1.55
C ALA A 72 1.45 -3.14 -2.58
N GLN A 73 0.74 -4.23 -2.29
CA GLN A 73 0.53 -5.30 -3.25
C GLN A 73 -0.26 -4.77 -4.45
N ILE A 74 0.22 -5.07 -5.66
CA ILE A 74 -0.51 -4.84 -6.91
C ILE A 74 -1.67 -5.85 -6.97
N PRO A 75 -2.93 -5.40 -7.11
CA PRO A 75 -4.05 -6.31 -7.29
C PRO A 75 -4.08 -6.88 -8.71
N ASP A 76 -4.69 -8.05 -8.87
CA ASP A 76 -4.98 -8.62 -10.19
C ASP A 76 -5.77 -7.63 -11.06
N GLU A 77 -5.46 -7.52 -12.35
CA GLU A 77 -6.06 -6.52 -13.25
C GLU A 77 -7.52 -6.80 -13.66
N THR A 78 -8.20 -7.71 -12.98
CA THR A 78 -9.59 -8.09 -13.28
C THR A 78 -10.58 -7.43 -12.31
N GLY A 79 -11.73 -6.99 -12.84
CA GLY A 79 -12.82 -6.42 -12.04
C GLY A 79 -12.41 -5.26 -11.13
N ILE A 80 -12.58 -5.44 -9.82
CA ILE A 80 -12.31 -4.43 -8.78
C ILE A 80 -10.82 -4.07 -8.69
N GLY A 81 -9.92 -4.99 -9.06
CA GLY A 81 -8.48 -4.76 -8.97
C GLY A 81 -7.99 -3.63 -9.88
N ARG A 82 -8.63 -3.43 -11.05
CA ARG A 82 -8.36 -2.27 -11.91
C ARG A 82 -8.72 -0.94 -11.24
N ALA A 83 -9.85 -0.89 -10.55
CA ALA A 83 -10.27 0.29 -9.81
C ALA A 83 -9.36 0.56 -8.59
N LEU A 84 -8.85 -0.49 -7.94
CA LEU A 84 -7.87 -0.36 -6.87
C LEU A 84 -6.52 0.14 -7.39
N LYS A 85 -6.01 -0.40 -8.50
CA LYS A 85 -4.79 0.08 -9.17
C LYS A 85 -4.88 1.58 -9.49
N ASP A 86 -6.01 2.03 -10.05
CA ASP A 86 -6.24 3.46 -10.31
C ASP A 86 -6.20 4.31 -9.04
N ARG A 87 -6.73 3.80 -7.91
CA ARG A 87 -6.67 4.50 -6.62
C ARG A 87 -5.24 4.56 -6.07
N LEU A 88 -4.49 3.47 -6.20
CA LEU A 88 -3.09 3.39 -5.78
C LEU A 88 -2.20 4.34 -6.59
N VAL A 89 -2.37 4.41 -7.92
CA VAL A 89 -1.65 5.37 -8.79
C VAL A 89 -1.94 6.81 -8.38
N ARG A 90 -3.22 7.14 -8.12
CA ARG A 90 -3.58 8.49 -7.63
C ARG A 90 -3.00 8.80 -6.25
N ALA A 91 -2.81 7.78 -5.41
CA ALA A 91 -2.20 7.92 -4.10
C ALA A 91 -0.67 7.99 -4.16
N SER A 92 -0.01 7.28 -5.10
CA SER A 92 1.45 7.33 -5.26
C SER A 92 1.92 8.67 -5.84
N GLY A 93 1.02 9.42 -6.49
CA GLY A 93 1.30 10.76 -7.00
C GLY A 93 2.06 10.77 -8.34
N ILE A 94 2.03 9.64 -9.05
CA ILE A 94 2.53 9.46 -10.43
C ILE A 94 1.48 9.94 -11.43
#